data_AF-A0A933NEU1-F1
#
_entry.id   AF-A0A933NEU1-F1
#
_cell.length_a   1.000
_cell.length_b   1.000
_cell.length_c   1.000
_cell.angle_alpha   90.00
_cell.angle_beta   90.00
_cell.angle_gamma   90.00
#
_symmetry.space_group_name_H-M   'P 1'
#
loop_
_entity.id
_entity.type
_entity.pdbx_description
1 polymer ?
#
loop_
_entity_poly.entity_id
_entity_poly.type
_entity_poly.pdbx_seq_one_letter_code
_entity_poly.pdbx_strand_id
1 'polypeptide(L)'
;MQKLRICIAEDSKVVRAAIQSLLTNSGYFELVGAAQDGREALDICKDSKPQVVLLDVSMPGMDGIEAARQITAICPDSVVIMLSSQDDMDVIREALKAGARDFIRKPVHGPELIQKILSIYAREGSRRSGTADTGRRKIITLTSPKTGVGTTTIAINTAVCMVKKFRKRVLAIDLDFNYADTSHCLGRKTQPSIGELLGQTDPQRLENIRKYIIETASGVHLLPGPASPMPQISRESAVETIIRAVEPDFDFVFVDLVPSPTDVWVRCLES
;
A
#
# COMPACT_ATOMS: atom_id res chain seq x y z
N MET A 1 -13.67 23.10 5.63
CA MET A 1 -12.47 22.38 5.15
C MET A 1 -11.66 23.34 4.30
N GLN A 2 -10.33 23.31 4.43
CA GLN A 2 -9.44 24.07 3.57
C GLN A 2 -9.42 23.42 2.17
N LYS A 3 -9.60 24.21 1.12
CA LYS A 3 -9.61 23.72 -0.27
C LYS A 3 -8.19 23.35 -0.71
N LEU A 4 -8.05 22.30 -1.52
CA LEU A 4 -6.78 21.91 -2.12
C LEU A 4 -6.46 22.81 -3.31
N ARG A 5 -5.26 23.38 -3.30
CA ARG A 5 -4.77 24.26 -4.38
C ARG A 5 -4.35 23.41 -5.57
N ILE A 6 -5.03 23.58 -6.70
CA ILE A 6 -4.84 22.77 -7.91
C ILE A 6 -4.57 23.64 -9.13
N CYS A 7 -3.70 23.19 -10.02
CA CYS A 7 -3.59 23.73 -11.37
C CYS A 7 -3.79 22.64 -12.42
N ILE A 8 -4.15 23.04 -13.64
CA ILE A 8 -4.36 22.14 -14.77
C ILE A 8 -3.63 22.64 -16.01
N ALA A 9 -2.97 21.74 -16.75
CA ALA A 9 -2.45 21.98 -18.08
C ALA A 9 -3.14 21.04 -19.07
N GLU A 10 -3.75 21.61 -20.10
CA GLU A 10 -4.52 20.90 -21.12
C GLU A 10 -4.52 21.78 -22.37
N ASP A 11 -4.14 21.27 -23.53
CA ASP A 11 -4.09 22.07 -24.76
C ASP A 11 -5.51 22.39 -25.30
N SER A 12 -6.41 21.41 -25.23
CA SER A 12 -7.80 21.55 -25.65
C SER A 12 -8.58 22.51 -24.73
N LYS A 13 -8.88 23.71 -25.25
CA LYS A 13 -9.65 24.74 -24.53
C LYS A 13 -10.99 24.21 -24.00
N VAL A 14 -11.65 23.33 -24.75
CA VAL A 14 -12.94 22.75 -24.36
C VAL A 14 -12.79 21.79 -23.18
N VAL A 15 -11.80 20.89 -23.25
CA VAL A 15 -11.52 19.92 -22.17
C VAL A 15 -11.04 20.66 -20.92
N ARG A 16 -10.17 21.66 -21.09
CA ARG A 16 -9.66 22.52 -20.01
C ARG A 16 -10.80 23.20 -19.28
N ALA A 17 -11.71 23.85 -20.00
CA ALA A 17 -12.87 24.52 -19.41
C ALA A 17 -13.82 23.54 -18.69
N ALA A 18 -14.03 22.34 -19.26
CA ALA A 18 -14.86 21.32 -18.64
C ALA A 18 -14.26 20.85 -17.30
N ILE A 19 -12.96 20.53 -17.27
CA ILE A 19 -12.29 20.10 -16.04
C ILE A 19 -12.23 21.25 -15.01
N GLN A 20 -11.93 22.48 -15.45
CA GLN A 20 -11.96 23.65 -14.56
C GLN A 20 -13.32 23.77 -13.87
N SER A 21 -14.42 23.69 -14.63
CA SER A 21 -15.79 23.73 -14.08
C SER A 21 -16.05 22.62 -13.07
N LEU A 22 -15.63 21.38 -13.36
CA LEU A 22 -15.74 20.25 -12.45
C LEU A 22 -14.98 20.48 -11.13
N LEU A 23 -13.75 20.98 -11.22
CA LEU A 23 -12.91 21.24 -10.05
C LEU A 23 -13.50 22.37 -9.18
N THR A 24 -13.89 23.49 -9.79
CA THR A 24 -14.41 24.65 -9.05
C THR A 24 -15.76 24.37 -8.40
N ASN A 25 -16.64 23.62 -9.08
CA ASN A 25 -17.97 23.29 -8.57
C ASN A 25 -17.97 22.20 -7.49
N SER A 26 -16.89 21.44 -7.36
CA SER A 26 -16.77 20.35 -6.39
C SER A 26 -16.75 20.82 -4.93
N GLY A 27 -16.34 22.07 -4.68
CA GLY A 27 -16.12 22.60 -3.33
C GLY A 27 -14.82 22.13 -2.65
N TYR A 28 -14.11 21.14 -3.20
CA TYR A 28 -12.86 20.60 -2.63
C TYR A 28 -11.61 21.34 -3.08
N PHE A 29 -11.66 22.00 -4.24
CA PHE A 29 -10.48 22.56 -4.90
C PHE A 29 -10.54 24.09 -5.02
N GLU A 30 -9.37 24.70 -4.91
CA GLU A 30 -9.08 26.08 -5.28
C GLU A 30 -8.21 26.04 -6.54
N LEU A 31 -8.77 26.47 -7.68
CA LEU A 31 -8.04 26.52 -8.94
C LEU A 31 -7.08 27.72 -8.94
N VAL A 32 -5.78 27.46 -8.84
CA VAL A 32 -4.75 28.51 -8.76
C VAL A 32 -4.17 28.89 -10.12
N GLY A 33 -4.47 28.12 -11.16
CA GLY A 33 -4.06 28.43 -12.53
C GLY A 33 -4.49 27.36 -13.53
N ALA A 34 -4.56 27.76 -14.80
CA ALA A 34 -4.79 26.86 -15.91
C ALA A 34 -3.88 27.24 -17.09
N ALA A 35 -3.20 26.25 -17.64
CA ALA A 35 -2.23 26.37 -18.71
C ALA A 35 -2.71 25.65 -19.97
N GLN A 36 -2.21 26.09 -21.12
CA GLN A 36 -2.44 25.41 -22.40
C GLN A 36 -1.27 24.53 -22.86
N ASP A 37 -0.12 24.63 -22.21
CA ASP A 37 1.07 23.83 -22.50
C ASP A 37 1.91 23.58 -21.23
N GLY A 38 2.95 22.75 -21.36
CA GLY A 38 3.84 22.42 -20.26
C GLY A 38 4.66 23.61 -19.71
N ARG A 39 4.92 24.64 -20.53
CA ARG A 39 5.74 25.78 -20.14
C ARG A 39 4.95 26.77 -19.28
N GLU A 40 3.73 27.08 -19.68
CA GLU A 40 2.80 27.85 -18.85
C GLU A 40 2.51 27.12 -17.53
N ALA A 41 2.36 25.79 -17.58
CA ALA A 41 2.15 24.99 -16.38
C ALA A 41 3.32 25.11 -15.39
N LEU A 42 4.55 25.09 -15.91
CA LEU A 42 5.76 25.26 -15.11
C LEU A 42 5.82 26.64 -14.44
N ASP A 43 5.49 27.69 -15.17
CA ASP A 43 5.52 29.05 -14.63
C ASP A 43 4.43 29.26 -13.56
N ILE A 44 3.23 28.74 -13.78
CA ILE A 44 2.17 28.70 -12.75
C ILE A 44 2.65 27.95 -11.51
N CYS A 45 3.34 26.81 -11.68
CA CYS A 45 3.83 26.02 -10.54
C CYS A 45 4.88 26.78 -9.72
N LYS A 46 5.81 27.50 -10.37
CA LYS A 46 6.82 28.33 -9.67
C LYS A 46 6.18 29.38 -8.77
N ASP A 47 5.19 30.09 -9.29
CA ASP A 47 4.60 31.24 -8.62
C ASP A 47 3.56 30.81 -7.58
N SER A 48 2.67 29.90 -7.98
CA SER A 48 1.53 29.52 -7.15
C SER A 48 1.84 28.35 -6.22
N LYS A 49 2.84 27.50 -6.48
CA LYS A 49 3.14 26.30 -5.66
C LYS A 49 1.88 25.46 -5.35
N PRO A 50 1.20 24.92 -6.37
CA PRO A 50 -0.01 24.14 -6.18
C PRO A 50 0.26 22.83 -5.42
N GLN A 51 -0.74 22.32 -4.70
CA GLN A 51 -0.66 21.03 -4.03
C GLN A 51 -0.89 19.87 -5.01
N VAL A 52 -1.70 20.09 -6.05
CA VAL A 52 -2.00 19.12 -7.11
C VAL A 52 -1.79 19.77 -8.47
N VAL A 53 -1.19 19.04 -9.41
CA VAL A 53 -1.01 19.46 -10.81
C VAL A 53 -1.62 18.39 -11.70
N LEU A 54 -2.61 18.75 -12.49
CA LEU A 54 -3.14 17.90 -13.56
C LEU A 54 -2.43 18.27 -14.87
N LEU A 55 -1.78 17.32 -15.53
CA LEU A 55 -1.09 17.56 -16.80
C LEU A 55 -1.61 16.61 -17.87
N ASP A 56 -2.11 17.16 -18.97
CA ASP A 56 -2.29 16.35 -20.17
C ASP A 56 -0.95 15.81 -20.69
N VAL A 57 -0.94 14.57 -21.16
CA VAL A 57 0.26 13.95 -21.74
C VAL A 57 0.65 14.61 -23.06
N SER A 58 -0.32 14.90 -23.92
CA SER A 58 -0.12 15.27 -25.32
C SER A 58 -0.37 16.76 -25.56
N MET A 59 0.56 17.60 -25.12
CA MET A 59 0.51 19.05 -25.36
C MET A 59 1.52 19.50 -26.44
N PRO A 60 1.20 20.52 -27.25
CA PRO A 60 2.13 21.09 -28.20
C PRO A 60 3.28 21.84 -27.50
N GLY A 61 4.47 21.82 -28.11
CA GLY A 61 5.65 22.47 -27.57
C GLY A 61 6.30 21.63 -26.47
N MET A 62 6.07 22.00 -25.20
CA MET A 62 6.53 21.19 -24.06
C MET A 62 5.44 20.18 -23.70
N ASP A 63 5.72 18.89 -23.91
CA ASP A 63 4.81 17.81 -23.57
C ASP A 63 4.62 17.66 -22.04
N GLY A 64 3.59 16.91 -21.65
CA GLY A 64 3.25 16.72 -20.25
C GLY A 64 4.29 15.95 -19.45
N ILE A 65 5.06 15.07 -20.08
CA ILE A 65 6.05 14.23 -19.39
C ILE A 65 7.29 15.07 -19.03
N GLU A 66 7.76 15.89 -19.96
CA GLU A 66 8.81 16.87 -19.71
C GLU A 66 8.37 17.91 -18.69
N ALA A 67 7.13 18.42 -18.79
CA ALA A 67 6.56 19.31 -17.79
C ALA A 67 6.52 18.66 -16.41
N ALA A 68 6.09 17.40 -16.30
CA ALA A 68 6.08 16.65 -15.05
C ALA A 68 7.48 16.53 -14.44
N ARG A 69 8.51 16.26 -15.25
CA ARG A 69 9.91 16.18 -14.84
C ARG A 69 10.39 17.48 -14.23
N GLN A 70 10.14 18.60 -14.90
CA GLN A 70 10.58 19.91 -14.42
C GLN A 70 9.78 20.36 -13.20
N ILE A 71 8.46 20.23 -13.22
CA ILE A 71 7.57 20.60 -12.10
C ILE A 71 7.92 19.81 -10.85
N THR A 72 8.17 18.49 -10.97
CA THR A 72 8.54 17.67 -9.81
C THR A 72 9.89 18.10 -9.21
N ALA A 73 10.81 18.62 -10.03
CA ALA A 73 12.10 19.12 -9.55
C ALA A 73 11.97 20.47 -8.81
N ILE A 74 11.15 21.39 -9.30
CA ILE A 74 11.00 22.74 -8.71
C ILE A 74 9.94 22.81 -7.58
N CYS A 75 8.96 21.90 -7.63
CA CYS A 75 7.85 21.81 -6.69
C CYS A 75 7.75 20.36 -6.19
N PRO A 76 8.73 19.88 -5.40
CA PRO A 76 8.78 18.49 -4.94
C PRO A 76 7.58 18.09 -4.06
N ASP A 77 6.89 19.07 -3.49
CA ASP A 77 5.68 18.91 -2.67
C ASP A 77 4.38 18.91 -3.49
N SER A 78 4.41 19.19 -4.78
CA SER A 78 3.23 19.04 -5.62
C SER A 78 2.98 17.57 -5.94
N VAL A 79 1.71 17.17 -6.02
CA VAL A 79 1.29 15.85 -6.52
C VAL A 79 0.94 16.00 -8.00
N VAL A 80 1.85 15.56 -8.87
CA VAL A 80 1.65 15.60 -10.32
C VAL A 80 0.87 14.37 -10.77
N ILE A 81 -0.24 14.58 -11.46
CA ILE A 81 -1.13 13.53 -11.97
C ILE A 81 -1.31 13.74 -13.48
N MET A 82 -1.04 12.71 -14.27
CA MET A 82 -1.18 12.79 -15.71
C MET A 82 -2.63 12.55 -16.15
N LEU A 83 -3.07 13.22 -17.19
CA LEU A 83 -4.30 12.92 -17.92
C LEU A 83 -3.91 12.33 -19.28
N SER A 84 -4.37 11.13 -19.60
CA SER A 84 -4.02 10.45 -20.85
C SER A 84 -5.25 10.04 -21.65
N SER A 85 -5.25 10.31 -22.95
CA SER A 85 -6.24 9.78 -23.90
C SER A 85 -5.88 8.38 -24.42
N GLN A 86 -4.64 7.92 -24.18
CA GLN A 86 -4.11 6.66 -24.70
C GLN A 86 -3.79 5.69 -23.55
N ASP A 87 -4.09 4.40 -23.75
CA ASP A 87 -3.69 3.30 -22.86
C ASP A 87 -2.35 2.72 -23.32
N ASP A 88 -1.35 3.60 -23.46
CA ASP A 88 0.01 3.19 -23.79
C ASP A 88 0.82 2.98 -22.50
N MET A 89 1.20 1.72 -22.26
CA MET A 89 1.97 1.34 -21.08
C MET A 89 3.37 1.95 -21.04
N ASP A 90 3.96 2.29 -22.19
CA ASP A 90 5.28 2.92 -22.24
C ASP A 90 5.20 4.38 -21.84
N VAL A 91 4.18 5.10 -22.32
CA VAL A 91 3.87 6.48 -21.90
C VAL A 91 3.63 6.57 -20.39
N ILE A 92 2.86 5.62 -19.83
CA ILE A 92 2.63 5.57 -18.37
C ILE A 92 3.94 5.38 -17.61
N ARG A 93 4.80 4.46 -18.07
CA ARG A 93 6.11 4.22 -17.44
C ARG A 93 7.00 5.45 -17.50
N GLU A 94 7.03 6.16 -18.61
CA GLU A 94 7.81 7.38 -18.77
C GLU A 94 7.32 8.51 -17.87
N ALA A 95 6.00 8.71 -17.79
CA ALA A 95 5.40 9.66 -16.86
C ALA A 95 5.76 9.38 -15.40
N LEU A 96 5.67 8.12 -14.96
CA LEU A 96 6.04 7.72 -13.60
C LEU A 96 7.55 7.95 -13.33
N LYS A 97 8.42 7.67 -14.31
CA LYS A 97 9.85 7.97 -14.23
C LYS A 97 10.13 9.47 -14.18
N ALA A 98 9.31 10.29 -14.83
CA ALA A 98 9.38 11.74 -14.78
C ALA A 98 8.89 12.32 -13.43
N GLY A 99 8.37 11.48 -12.52
CA GLY A 99 7.98 11.89 -11.18
C GLY A 99 6.47 12.03 -10.97
N ALA A 100 5.65 11.78 -12.00
CA ALA A 100 4.20 11.71 -11.84
C ALA A 100 3.82 10.63 -10.81
N ARG A 101 2.76 10.89 -10.05
CA ARG A 101 2.30 10.03 -8.95
C ARG A 101 1.23 9.05 -9.34
N ASP A 102 0.46 9.41 -10.36
CA ASP A 102 -0.54 8.55 -10.96
C ASP A 102 -0.97 9.12 -12.32
N PHE A 103 -1.87 8.40 -12.99
CA PHE A 103 -2.52 8.85 -14.20
C PHE A 103 -4.03 8.65 -14.13
N ILE A 104 -4.77 9.47 -14.88
CA ILE A 104 -6.21 9.36 -15.03
C ILE A 104 -6.50 9.30 -16.53
N ARG A 105 -7.20 8.24 -16.93
CA ARG A 105 -7.62 8.05 -18.32
C ARG A 105 -8.76 9.01 -18.68
N LYS A 106 -8.66 9.61 -19.86
CA LYS A 106 -9.74 10.37 -20.51
C LYS A 106 -10.64 9.43 -21.33
N PRO A 107 -11.95 9.71 -21.45
CA PRO A 107 -12.67 10.85 -20.88
C PRO A 107 -12.88 10.71 -19.36
N VAL A 108 -12.90 11.84 -18.65
CA VAL A 108 -13.06 11.88 -17.20
C VAL A 108 -14.49 12.25 -16.82
N HIS A 109 -15.10 11.46 -15.92
CA HIS A 109 -16.38 11.79 -15.31
C HIS A 109 -16.17 12.61 -14.04
N GLY A 110 -17.01 13.62 -13.81
CA GLY A 110 -16.85 14.58 -12.71
C GLY A 110 -16.60 13.94 -11.33
N PRO A 111 -17.52 13.11 -10.81
CA PRO A 111 -17.37 12.49 -9.50
C PRO A 111 -16.12 11.60 -9.40
N GLU A 112 -15.82 10.85 -10.47
CA GLU A 112 -14.69 9.94 -10.53
C GLU A 112 -13.35 10.70 -10.52
N LEU A 113 -13.25 11.78 -11.29
CA LEU A 113 -12.06 12.64 -11.32
C LEU A 113 -11.75 13.21 -9.93
N ILE A 114 -12.76 13.76 -9.27
CA ILE A 114 -12.62 14.35 -7.93
C ILE A 114 -12.15 13.29 -6.93
N GLN A 115 -12.81 12.12 -6.90
CA GLN A 115 -12.43 11.03 -6.01
C GLN A 115 -11.00 10.53 -6.27
N LYS A 116 -10.62 10.34 -7.54
CA LYS A 116 -9.27 9.92 -7.92
C LYS A 116 -8.24 10.92 -7.44
N ILE A 117 -8.41 12.21 -7.72
CA ILE A 117 -7.48 13.27 -7.27
C ILE A 117 -7.29 13.23 -5.75
N LEU A 118 -8.40 13.20 -5.00
CA LEU A 118 -8.36 13.18 -3.53
C LEU A 118 -7.65 11.92 -3.01
N SER A 119 -7.93 10.76 -3.60
CA SER A 119 -7.30 9.49 -3.21
C SER A 119 -5.79 9.49 -3.45
N ILE A 120 -5.34 10.01 -4.60
CA ILE A 120 -3.92 10.09 -4.96
C ILE A 120 -3.21 11.07 -4.03
N TYR A 121 -3.81 12.24 -3.80
CA TYR A 121 -3.26 13.25 -2.90
C TYR A 121 -3.12 12.73 -1.47
N ALA A 122 -4.15 12.07 -0.93
CA ALA A 122 -4.10 11.47 0.41
C ALA A 122 -3.00 10.40 0.52
N ARG A 123 -2.85 9.53 -0.50
CA ARG A 123 -1.82 8.50 -0.56
C ARG A 123 -0.41 9.09 -0.55
N GLU A 124 -0.19 10.20 -1.25
CA GLU A 124 1.09 10.92 -1.24
C GLU A 124 1.37 11.64 0.08
N GLY A 125 0.35 12.21 0.73
CA GLY A 125 0.48 12.76 2.07
C GLY A 125 0.97 11.71 3.08
N SER A 126 0.36 10.52 3.04
CA SER A 126 0.80 9.38 3.87
C SER A 126 2.23 8.95 3.55
N ARG A 127 2.62 8.90 2.27
CA ARG A 127 4.01 8.58 1.86
C ARG A 127 5.04 9.59 2.38
N ARG A 128 4.77 10.90 2.29
CA ARG A 128 5.71 11.97 2.69
C ARG A 128 5.84 12.13 4.20
N SER A 129 4.76 11.95 4.94
CA SER A 129 4.78 12.05 6.40
C SER A 129 5.48 10.86 7.07
N GLY A 130 6.02 9.89 6.31
CA GLY A 130 6.59 8.66 6.85
C GLY A 130 5.58 7.77 7.59
N THR A 131 4.34 8.23 7.70
CA THR A 131 3.17 7.47 8.11
C THR A 131 2.78 6.59 6.94
N ALA A 132 3.59 5.54 6.75
CA ALA A 132 3.25 4.33 6.03
C ALA A 132 1.72 4.17 6.01
N ASP A 133 1.13 4.31 4.82
CA ASP A 133 -0.26 3.98 4.48
C ASP A 133 -1.00 3.22 5.60
N THR A 134 -1.72 3.94 6.47
CA THR A 134 -2.63 3.35 7.46
C THR A 134 -3.95 2.91 6.81
N GLY A 135 -3.98 2.73 5.48
CA GLY A 135 -5.16 2.56 4.65
C GLY A 135 -5.50 1.12 4.24
N ARG A 136 -4.96 0.11 4.93
CA ARG A 136 -5.57 -1.18 5.31
C ARG A 136 -4.43 -2.01 5.89
N ARG A 137 -4.52 -2.37 7.17
CA ARG A 137 -3.73 -3.48 7.69
C ARG A 137 -4.09 -4.69 6.84
N LYS A 138 -3.12 -5.29 6.17
CA LYS A 138 -3.39 -6.40 5.23
C LYS A 138 -2.92 -7.70 5.83
N ILE A 139 -3.84 -8.64 5.91
CA ILE A 139 -3.53 -10.04 6.17
C ILE A 139 -3.29 -10.67 4.80
N ILE A 140 -2.12 -11.28 4.63
CA ILE A 140 -1.73 -11.97 3.39
C ILE A 140 -1.51 -13.43 3.73
N THR A 141 -2.46 -14.27 3.33
CA THR A 141 -2.40 -15.70 3.62
C THR A 141 -1.69 -16.42 2.50
N LEU A 142 -0.64 -17.18 2.84
CA LEU A 142 0.02 -18.11 1.96
C LEU A 142 -0.34 -19.52 2.37
N THR A 143 -0.63 -20.36 1.39
CA THR A 143 -1.03 -21.73 1.64
C THR A 143 -0.82 -22.63 0.44
N SER A 144 -0.69 -23.93 0.68
CA SER A 144 -0.52 -24.96 -0.34
C SER A 144 -1.12 -26.29 0.10
N PRO A 145 -1.83 -27.02 -0.79
CA PRO A 145 -2.30 -28.40 -0.54
C PRO A 145 -1.18 -29.42 -0.43
N LYS A 146 0.04 -29.06 -0.82
CA LYS A 146 1.23 -29.92 -0.73
C LYS A 146 2.20 -29.37 0.30
N THR A 147 2.72 -30.26 1.15
CA THR A 147 3.80 -29.95 2.08
C THR A 147 5.13 -29.80 1.34
N GLY A 148 6.05 -28.98 1.88
CA GLY A 148 7.42 -28.86 1.35
C GLY A 148 7.57 -28.08 0.04
N VAL A 149 6.53 -27.39 -0.45
CA VAL A 149 6.63 -26.57 -1.67
C VAL A 149 7.27 -25.19 -1.45
N GLY A 150 7.62 -24.86 -0.21
CA GLY A 150 8.31 -23.62 0.15
C GLY A 150 7.39 -22.44 0.50
N THR A 151 6.12 -22.67 0.88
CA THR A 151 5.17 -21.63 1.30
C THR A 151 5.76 -20.70 2.37
N THR A 152 6.30 -21.27 3.45
CA THR A 152 6.99 -20.55 4.53
C THR A 152 8.17 -19.72 4.02
N THR A 153 8.94 -20.28 3.09
CA THR A 153 10.11 -19.60 2.50
C THR A 153 9.67 -18.38 1.68
N ILE A 154 8.59 -18.50 0.91
CA ILE A 154 8.03 -17.39 0.13
C ILE A 154 7.46 -16.33 1.08
N ALA A 155 6.73 -16.73 2.12
CA ALA A 155 6.16 -15.82 3.12
C ALA A 155 7.25 -14.96 3.77
N ILE A 156 8.30 -15.60 4.30
CA ILE A 156 9.41 -14.91 4.98
C ILE A 156 10.20 -14.03 4.01
N ASN A 157 10.58 -14.52 2.82
CA ASN A 157 11.33 -13.71 1.86
C ASN A 157 10.55 -12.49 1.38
N THR A 158 9.23 -12.64 1.18
CA THR A 158 8.35 -11.53 0.83
C THR A 158 8.26 -10.52 1.97
N ALA A 159 8.11 -10.98 3.22
CA ALA A 159 8.13 -10.13 4.39
C ALA A 159 9.44 -9.33 4.52
N VAL A 160 10.60 -9.98 4.31
CA VAL A 160 11.91 -9.30 4.31
C VAL A 160 12.00 -8.23 3.23
N CYS A 161 11.51 -8.52 2.01
CA CYS A 161 11.44 -7.54 0.93
C CYS A 161 10.57 -6.34 1.33
N MET A 162 9.41 -6.60 1.96
CA MET A 162 8.50 -5.56 2.41
C MET A 162 9.13 -4.62 3.43
N VAL A 163 9.84 -5.15 4.43
CA VAL A 163 10.57 -4.36 5.41
C VAL A 163 11.68 -3.54 4.73
N LYS A 164 12.54 -4.19 3.94
CA LYS A 164 13.73 -3.53 3.35
C LYS A 164 13.39 -2.45 2.33
N LYS A 165 12.40 -2.70 1.47
CA LYS A 165 12.07 -1.83 0.33
C LYS A 165 11.05 -0.76 0.69
N PHE A 166 10.10 -1.07 1.57
CA PHE A 166 8.98 -0.19 1.87
C PHE A 166 8.95 0.31 3.31
N ARG A 167 9.93 -0.08 4.15
CA ARG A 167 10.05 0.32 5.57
C ARG A 167 8.76 0.09 6.37
N LYS A 168 8.06 -1.01 6.07
CA LYS A 168 6.80 -1.40 6.72
C LYS A 168 7.05 -2.23 7.97
N ARG A 169 6.16 -2.13 8.95
CA ARG A 169 6.08 -3.03 10.10
C ARG A 169 5.40 -4.33 9.66
N VAL A 170 6.19 -5.39 9.52
CA VAL A 170 5.71 -6.67 8.99
C VAL A 170 5.83 -7.75 10.04
N LEU A 171 4.73 -8.48 10.25
CA LEU A 171 4.68 -9.73 11.00
C LEU A 171 4.56 -10.89 10.02
N ALA A 172 5.35 -11.94 10.21
CA ALA A 172 5.12 -13.26 9.63
C ALA A 172 4.70 -14.23 10.75
N ILE A 173 3.67 -15.01 10.50
CA ILE A 173 3.12 -15.99 11.44
C ILE A 173 3.14 -17.35 10.75
N ASP A 174 3.71 -18.33 11.44
CA ASP A 174 3.64 -19.73 11.03
C ASP A 174 2.54 -20.41 11.84
N LEU A 175 1.41 -20.70 11.18
CA LEU A 175 0.25 -21.39 11.75
C LEU A 175 0.17 -22.86 11.29
N ASP A 176 1.30 -23.50 11.03
CA ASP A 176 1.35 -24.96 10.95
C ASP A 176 1.36 -25.59 12.34
N PHE A 177 0.18 -26.01 12.80
CA PHE A 177 0.00 -26.70 14.09
C PHE A 177 0.41 -28.17 14.10
N ASN A 178 0.87 -28.73 12.98
CA ASN A 178 1.31 -30.12 12.88
C ASN A 178 2.82 -30.23 13.04
N TYR A 179 3.60 -29.33 12.44
CA TYR A 179 5.05 -29.24 12.63
C TYR A 179 5.58 -27.91 12.06
N ALA A 180 5.94 -26.96 12.92
CA ALA A 180 6.51 -25.69 12.49
C ALA A 180 8.04 -25.77 12.46
N ASP A 181 8.64 -25.51 11.29
CA ASP A 181 10.10 -25.55 11.08
C ASP A 181 10.73 -24.15 10.89
N THR A 182 10.09 -23.14 11.45
CA THR A 182 10.60 -21.76 11.45
C THR A 182 11.97 -21.62 12.15
N SER A 183 12.30 -22.57 13.03
CA SER A 183 13.61 -22.72 13.69
C SER A 183 14.77 -22.80 12.70
N HIS A 184 14.61 -23.54 11.59
CA HIS A 184 15.65 -23.69 10.57
C HIS A 184 15.82 -22.43 9.72
N CYS A 185 14.76 -21.65 9.48
CA CYS A 185 14.85 -20.40 8.73
C CYS A 185 15.59 -19.28 9.46
N LEU A 186 15.58 -19.29 10.80
CA LEU A 186 16.18 -18.23 11.63
C LEU A 186 17.48 -18.62 12.34
N GLY A 187 17.92 -19.87 12.23
CA GLY A 187 19.20 -20.33 12.80
C GLY A 187 19.26 -20.31 14.33
N ARG A 188 18.12 -20.40 15.04
CA ARG A 188 18.07 -20.42 16.51
C ARG A 188 17.46 -21.73 17.03
N LYS A 189 18.10 -22.33 18.05
CA LYS A 189 17.75 -23.63 18.64
C LYS A 189 16.53 -23.63 19.56
N THR A 190 16.19 -22.49 20.18
CA THR A 190 15.03 -22.34 21.07
C THR A 190 14.40 -20.98 20.84
N GLN A 191 13.08 -20.95 20.69
CA GLN A 191 12.31 -19.74 20.41
C GLN A 191 10.96 -19.82 21.14
N PRO A 192 10.50 -18.72 21.76
CA PRO A 192 9.12 -18.65 22.20
C PRO A 192 8.19 -18.88 21.01
N SER A 193 7.18 -19.72 21.18
CA SER A 193 6.30 -20.17 20.09
C SER A 193 4.83 -20.04 20.44
N ILE A 194 3.97 -20.14 19.42
CA ILE A 194 2.51 -20.22 19.59
C ILE A 194 2.14 -21.38 20.53
N GLY A 195 2.91 -22.47 20.54
CA GLY A 195 2.66 -23.59 21.44
C GLY A 195 2.80 -23.23 22.91
N GLU A 196 3.82 -22.45 23.26
CA GLU A 196 4.02 -21.95 24.63
C GLU A 196 2.96 -20.91 25.01
N LEU A 197 2.63 -20.02 24.07
CA LEU A 197 1.58 -19.00 24.25
C LEU A 197 0.23 -19.63 24.58
N LEU A 198 -0.21 -20.61 23.79
CA LEU A 198 -1.52 -21.24 23.96
C LEU A 198 -1.54 -22.24 25.13
N GLY A 199 -0.39 -22.78 25.53
CA GLY A 199 -0.29 -23.66 26.70
C GLY A 199 -0.40 -22.94 28.05
N GLN A 200 -0.14 -21.62 28.08
CA GLN A 200 -0.11 -20.83 29.32
C GLN A 200 -1.30 -19.90 29.51
N THR A 201 -2.18 -19.77 28.52
CA THR A 201 -3.20 -18.73 28.47
C THR A 201 -4.49 -19.28 27.88
N ASP A 202 -5.63 -18.75 28.32
CA ASP A 202 -6.91 -19.03 27.69
C ASP A 202 -6.83 -18.68 26.19
N PRO A 203 -7.06 -19.63 25.27
CA PRO A 203 -7.04 -19.39 23.83
C PRO A 203 -7.94 -18.24 23.37
N GLN A 204 -8.94 -17.85 24.17
CA GLN A 204 -9.84 -16.72 23.91
C GLN A 204 -9.30 -15.35 24.37
N ARG A 205 -8.21 -15.31 25.15
CA ARG A 205 -7.60 -14.08 25.68
C ARG A 205 -6.07 -14.14 25.64
N LEU A 206 -5.48 -13.86 24.48
CA LEU A 206 -4.02 -13.86 24.29
C LEU A 206 -3.34 -12.62 24.88
N GLU A 207 -3.36 -12.50 26.20
CA GLU A 207 -2.60 -11.48 26.91
C GLU A 207 -1.09 -11.73 26.71
N ASN A 208 -0.34 -10.67 26.44
CA ASN A 208 1.12 -10.71 26.28
C ASN A 208 1.65 -11.47 25.04
N ILE A 209 0.86 -11.66 23.98
CA ILE A 209 1.33 -12.24 22.70
C ILE A 209 2.64 -11.63 22.18
N ARG A 210 2.86 -10.33 22.45
CA ARG A 210 4.09 -9.60 22.09
C ARG A 210 5.38 -10.23 22.64
N LYS A 211 5.33 -10.95 23.77
CA LYS A 211 6.50 -11.65 24.34
C LYS A 211 6.97 -12.81 23.48
N TYR A 212 6.09 -13.33 22.63
CA TYR A 212 6.35 -14.46 21.74
C TYR A 212 6.69 -14.01 20.32
N ILE A 213 6.67 -12.70 20.05
CA ILE A 213 7.05 -12.13 18.76
C ILE A 213 8.55 -11.82 18.79
N ILE A 214 9.30 -12.34 17.82
CA ILE A 214 10.74 -12.20 17.71
C ILE A 214 11.07 -11.28 16.55
N GLU A 215 11.86 -10.24 16.80
CA GLU A 215 12.41 -9.42 15.72
C GLU A 215 13.68 -10.07 15.13
N THR A 216 13.69 -10.23 13.82
CA THR A 216 14.82 -10.79 13.07
C THR A 216 15.83 -9.70 12.70
N ALA A 217 17.07 -10.07 12.37
CA ALA A 217 18.09 -9.13 11.89
C ALA A 217 17.67 -8.37 10.61
N SER A 218 16.73 -8.92 9.85
CA SER A 218 16.11 -8.27 8.69
C SER A 218 15.01 -7.26 9.03
N GLY A 219 14.63 -7.12 10.29
CA GLY A 219 13.55 -6.24 10.77
C GLY A 219 12.13 -6.81 10.61
N VAL A 220 12.01 -8.07 10.16
CA VAL A 220 10.73 -8.81 10.15
C VAL A 220 10.44 -9.28 11.57
N HIS A 221 9.21 -9.11 12.01
CA HIS A 221 8.71 -9.71 13.24
C HIS A 221 8.19 -11.10 12.92
N LEU A 222 8.54 -12.11 13.71
CA LEU A 222 8.09 -13.48 13.53
C LEU A 222 7.32 -13.93 14.77
N LEU A 223 6.17 -14.57 14.57
CA LEU A 223 5.51 -15.38 15.58
C LEU A 223 5.66 -16.87 15.18
N PRO A 224 6.60 -17.62 15.78
CA PRO A 224 6.88 -18.99 15.39
C PRO A 224 5.74 -19.95 15.73
N GLY A 225 5.46 -20.89 14.84
CA GLY A 225 4.52 -21.98 15.08
C GLY A 225 5.00 -22.93 16.20
N PRO A 226 4.12 -23.83 16.66
CA PRO A 226 4.42 -24.71 17.78
C PRO A 226 5.52 -25.74 17.45
N ALA A 227 6.45 -25.95 18.39
CA ALA A 227 7.55 -26.91 18.26
C ALA A 227 7.08 -28.40 18.29
N SER A 228 5.82 -28.65 18.61
CA SER A 228 5.22 -29.99 18.64
C SER A 228 3.73 -29.90 18.28
N PRO A 229 3.16 -30.97 17.69
CA PRO A 229 1.75 -30.95 17.27
C PRO A 229 0.80 -30.66 18.43
N MET A 230 -0.24 -29.84 18.18
CA MET A 230 -1.25 -29.47 19.18
C MET A 230 -2.65 -29.94 18.78
N PRO A 231 -3.05 -31.19 19.11
CA PRO A 231 -4.34 -31.74 18.72
C PRO A 231 -5.52 -31.31 19.61
N GLN A 232 -5.25 -30.86 20.84
CA GLN A 232 -6.29 -30.55 21.84
C GLN A 232 -6.84 -29.12 21.76
N ILE A 233 -6.32 -28.29 20.84
CA ILE A 233 -6.68 -26.88 20.70
C ILE A 233 -7.54 -26.71 19.45
N SER A 234 -8.66 -25.99 19.58
CA SER A 234 -9.42 -25.54 18.40
C SER A 234 -8.55 -24.59 17.58
N ARG A 235 -8.12 -25.07 16.41
CA ARG A 235 -7.27 -24.33 15.49
C ARG A 235 -7.96 -23.07 14.99
N GLU A 236 -9.26 -23.12 14.75
CA GLU A 236 -10.04 -21.96 14.28
C GLU A 236 -10.01 -20.81 15.29
N SER A 237 -10.36 -21.11 16.55
CA SER A 237 -10.42 -20.10 17.61
C SER A 237 -9.05 -19.52 17.92
N ALA A 238 -8.00 -20.35 17.89
CA ALA A 238 -6.63 -19.90 18.10
C ALA A 238 -6.16 -18.96 16.98
N VAL A 239 -6.36 -19.33 15.71
CA VAL A 239 -5.98 -18.50 14.55
C VAL A 239 -6.69 -17.15 14.59
N GLU A 240 -8.00 -17.13 14.80
CA GLU A 240 -8.78 -15.89 14.86
C GLU A 240 -8.31 -14.97 15.99
N THR A 241 -8.08 -15.55 17.18
CA THR A 241 -7.63 -14.76 18.34
C THR A 241 -6.22 -14.22 18.15
N ILE A 242 -5.31 -15.01 17.57
CA ILE A 242 -3.94 -14.58 17.24
C ILE A 242 -3.97 -13.42 16.26
N ILE A 243 -4.66 -13.57 15.14
CA ILE A 243 -4.75 -12.53 14.09
C ILE A 243 -5.32 -11.25 14.69
N ARG A 244 -6.44 -11.33 15.42
CA ARG A 244 -7.08 -10.17 16.04
C ARG A 244 -6.18 -9.47 17.05
N ALA A 245 -5.33 -10.22 17.76
CA ALA A 245 -4.42 -9.66 18.76
C ALA A 245 -3.23 -8.92 18.13
N VAL A 246 -2.74 -9.36 16.97
CA VAL A 246 -1.54 -8.80 16.33
C VAL A 246 -1.82 -7.79 15.23
N GLU A 247 -2.95 -7.92 14.52
CA GLU A 247 -3.33 -7.06 13.41
C GLU A 247 -3.15 -5.56 13.70
N PRO A 248 -3.55 -5.01 14.87
CA PRO A 248 -3.44 -3.58 15.14
C PRO A 248 -2.01 -3.01 15.09
N ASP A 249 -0.99 -3.85 15.33
CA ASP A 249 0.40 -3.46 15.58
C ASP A 249 1.31 -3.51 14.32
N PHE A 250 0.79 -4.01 13.20
CA PHE A 250 1.53 -4.27 11.97
C PHE A 250 0.83 -3.73 10.73
N ASP A 251 1.62 -3.27 9.75
CA ASP A 251 1.11 -2.83 8.44
C ASP A 251 0.70 -4.04 7.58
N PHE A 252 1.47 -5.13 7.69
CA PHE A 252 1.24 -6.40 6.99
C PHE A 252 1.42 -7.58 7.94
N VAL A 253 0.49 -8.53 7.86
CA VAL A 253 0.57 -9.82 8.56
C VAL A 253 0.56 -10.93 7.52
N PHE A 254 1.71 -11.57 7.32
CA PHE A 254 1.83 -12.75 6.47
C PHE A 254 1.50 -13.99 7.29
N VAL A 255 0.50 -14.76 6.86
CA VAL A 255 0.03 -15.95 7.57
C VAL A 255 0.36 -17.17 6.71
N ASP A 256 1.25 -18.03 7.19
CA ASP A 256 1.46 -19.36 6.61
C ASP A 256 0.46 -20.33 7.27
N LEU A 257 -0.48 -20.84 6.48
CA LEU A 257 -1.59 -21.67 6.98
C LEU A 257 -1.68 -22.96 6.18
N VAL A 258 -1.87 -24.09 6.86
CA VAL A 258 -2.15 -25.38 6.20
C VAL A 258 -3.60 -25.40 5.70
N PRO A 259 -3.89 -25.91 4.49
CA PRO A 259 -5.25 -26.03 3.97
C PRO A 259 -6.21 -26.77 4.90
N SER A 260 -7.34 -26.11 5.16
CA SER A 260 -8.45 -26.66 5.94
C SER A 260 -9.76 -26.20 5.31
N PRO A 261 -10.78 -27.06 5.19
CA PRO A 261 -12.09 -26.70 4.61
C PRO A 261 -12.96 -25.85 5.55
N THR A 262 -12.36 -24.97 6.36
CA THR A 262 -13.03 -24.25 7.46
C THR A 262 -13.24 -22.77 7.16
N ASP A 263 -14.23 -22.14 7.80
CA ASP A 263 -14.62 -20.74 7.54
C ASP A 263 -13.52 -19.71 7.85
N VAL A 264 -12.67 -20.00 8.85
CA VAL A 264 -11.50 -19.16 9.16
C VAL A 264 -10.53 -19.09 7.98
N TRP A 265 -10.43 -20.20 7.25
CA TRP A 265 -9.57 -20.32 6.09
C TRP A 265 -10.07 -19.45 4.93
N VAL A 266 -11.38 -19.48 4.68
CA VAL A 266 -12.06 -18.61 3.70
C VAL A 266 -11.87 -17.15 4.08
N ARG A 267 -12.08 -16.80 5.36
CA ARG A 267 -11.94 -15.42 5.84
C ARG A 267 -10.52 -14.89 5.66
N CYS A 268 -9.50 -15.71 5.91
CA CYS A 268 -8.09 -15.37 5.68
C CYS A 268 -7.73 -15.20 4.19
N LEU A 269 -8.49 -15.78 3.27
CA LEU A 269 -8.35 -15.57 1.83
C LEU A 269 -9.13 -14.36 1.31
N GLU A 270 -10.20 -13.96 1.99
CA GLU A 270 -11.09 -12.86 1.60
C GLU A 270 -10.69 -11.49 2.19
N SER A 271 -9.65 -11.43 3.04
CA SER A 271 -9.18 -10.19 3.72
C SER A 271 -8.10 -9.42 2.95
#